data_AF-A0A0C3CHU7-F1
#
_entry.id   AF-A0A0C3CHU7-F1
#
_cell.length_a   1.000
_cell.length_b   1.000
_cell.length_c   1.000
_cell.angle_alpha   90.00
_cell.angle_beta   90.00
_cell.angle_gamma   90.00
#
_symmetry.space_group_name_H-M   'P 1'
#
loop_
_entity.id
_entity.type
_entity.pdbx_description
1 polymer ?
#
loop_
_entity_poly.entity_id
_entity_poly.type
_entity_poly.pdbx_seq_one_letter_code
_entity_poly.pdbx_strand_id
1 'polypeptide(L)'
;MSGTLPVLTTEQAEVVVRKHLAGHTRSVVWQITEIKNKGYSFTSRSRTYILDLAPANSRGEDIALPPCSCFLTIESPTTPSESEYRTNTLELVSHVLSLIRSNTDIPIPQSILDITLELVPFHFLLSPASPIASNEFIPLSIARKSGQLSLEETLLIDLQIGKFLGQLHSGVQNDWFGLPQLNEPKEPSYSWQEKFTLLLETLLSECQSREVDLPYEEIRRYLSRAIGFFLFDDVDVPSLVWLTGSEDDIYVFAPAQVQGSPNGKESGIAAILPNVAHALWGDPLLETFFLPPAPSTAVLEGYTGSGGGHLNVFPRQKTKRLWYTVFLALVVLREREAAGLEIDSSGMPSREWAVNLIHDAVLTLKDAPCY
;
A
#
# COMPACT_ATOMS: atom_id res chain seq x y z
N MET A 1 20.85 -7.63 -11.76
CA MET A 1 21.01 -6.50 -12.71
C MET A 1 20.23 -5.32 -12.12
N SER A 2 20.92 -4.24 -11.75
CA SER A 2 20.24 -3.00 -11.32
C SER A 2 19.58 -2.39 -12.56
N GLY A 3 18.29 -2.67 -12.74
CA GLY A 3 17.50 -2.05 -13.80
C GLY A 3 17.19 -0.63 -13.38
N THR A 4 17.54 0.35 -14.22
CA THR A 4 17.12 1.74 -14.01
C THR A 4 15.60 1.76 -13.91
N LEU A 5 15.08 2.32 -12.81
CA LEU A 5 13.63 2.45 -12.61
C LEU A 5 12.99 3.19 -13.80
N PRO A 6 11.76 2.80 -14.21
CA PRO A 6 11.10 3.43 -15.35
C PRO A 6 10.84 4.91 -15.05
N VAL A 7 11.08 5.80 -16.01
CA VAL A 7 10.83 7.24 -15.88
C VAL A 7 9.81 7.66 -16.92
N LEU A 8 8.70 8.23 -16.46
CA LEU A 8 7.65 8.77 -17.32
C LEU A 8 8.05 10.14 -17.87
N THR A 9 8.04 10.30 -19.18
CA THR A 9 8.18 11.61 -19.85
C THR A 9 6.83 12.28 -20.03
N THR A 10 6.82 13.60 -20.22
CA THR A 10 5.59 14.38 -20.45
C THR A 10 4.87 13.91 -21.72
N GLU A 11 5.60 13.64 -22.78
CA GLU A 11 5.06 13.18 -24.05
C GLU A 11 4.35 11.83 -23.90
N GLN A 12 4.97 10.90 -23.16
CA GLN A 12 4.37 9.60 -22.86
C GLN A 12 3.09 9.75 -22.02
N ALA A 13 3.12 10.58 -20.98
CA ALA A 13 1.95 10.86 -20.14
C ALA A 13 0.79 11.43 -20.95
N GLU A 14 1.07 12.39 -21.85
CA GLU A 14 0.07 12.99 -22.74
C GLU A 14 -0.54 11.97 -23.71
N VAL A 15 0.26 11.08 -24.29
CA VAL A 15 -0.22 10.02 -25.19
C VAL A 15 -1.18 9.08 -24.45
N VAL A 16 -0.81 8.66 -23.24
CA VAL A 16 -1.65 7.80 -22.38
C VAL A 16 -2.98 8.50 -22.05
N VAL A 17 -2.92 9.75 -21.57
CA VAL A 17 -4.12 10.54 -21.21
C VAL A 17 -5.06 10.70 -22.39
N ARG A 18 -4.55 11.13 -23.56
CA ARG A 18 -5.40 11.39 -24.74
C ARG A 18 -6.06 10.13 -25.28
N LYS A 19 -5.40 8.99 -25.16
CA LYS A 19 -5.91 7.70 -25.62
C LYS A 19 -7.05 7.18 -24.74
N HIS A 20 -6.90 7.29 -23.43
CA HIS A 20 -7.70 6.53 -22.47
C HIS A 20 -8.70 7.36 -21.66
N LEU A 21 -8.47 8.67 -21.45
CA LEU A 21 -9.38 9.51 -20.68
C LEU A 21 -10.40 10.20 -21.60
N ALA A 22 -11.66 9.79 -21.50
CA ALA A 22 -12.77 10.41 -22.20
C ALA A 22 -12.87 11.90 -21.86
N GLY A 23 -13.08 12.76 -22.87
CA GLY A 23 -13.09 14.22 -22.70
C GLY A 23 -11.72 14.88 -22.65
N HIS A 24 -10.63 14.10 -22.60
CA HIS A 24 -9.24 14.59 -22.52
C HIS A 24 -8.42 14.33 -23.79
N THR A 25 -9.07 14.06 -24.93
CA THR A 25 -8.41 13.79 -26.23
C THR A 25 -7.54 14.96 -26.72
N ARG A 26 -7.77 16.16 -26.20
CA ARG A 26 -6.99 17.37 -26.45
C ARG A 26 -6.39 17.95 -25.17
N SER A 27 -6.34 17.20 -24.07
CA SER A 27 -5.66 17.69 -22.88
C SER A 27 -4.15 17.64 -23.06
N VAL A 28 -3.48 18.54 -22.36
CA VAL A 28 -2.04 18.54 -22.14
C VAL A 28 -1.77 18.21 -20.69
N VAL A 29 -0.63 17.58 -20.43
CA VAL A 29 -0.17 17.36 -19.06
C VAL A 29 0.58 18.62 -18.65
N TRP A 30 -0.02 19.37 -17.72
CA TRP A 30 0.53 20.63 -17.22
C TRP A 30 1.69 20.38 -16.26
N GLN A 31 1.52 19.40 -15.38
CA GLN A 31 2.50 19.05 -14.36
C GLN A 31 2.50 17.54 -14.11
N ILE A 32 3.70 17.00 -13.88
CA ILE A 32 3.92 15.61 -13.49
C ILE A 32 4.61 15.63 -12.14
N THR A 33 3.96 15.05 -11.14
CA THR A 33 4.51 14.94 -9.78
C THR A 33 4.68 13.47 -9.44
N GLU A 34 5.93 13.02 -9.32
CA GLU A 34 6.21 11.67 -8.83
C GLU A 34 5.84 11.56 -7.35
N ILE A 35 5.02 10.57 -7.02
CA ILE A 35 4.72 10.20 -5.64
C ILE A 35 5.91 9.42 -5.11
N LYS A 36 6.70 10.08 -4.27
CA LYS A 36 7.77 9.43 -3.52
C LYS A 36 7.14 8.72 -2.33
N ASN A 37 6.90 7.42 -2.46
CA ASN A 37 6.47 6.59 -1.33
C ASN A 37 7.65 6.43 -0.36
N LYS A 38 7.52 7.10 0.78
CA LYS A 38 8.56 7.19 1.79
C LYS A 38 8.37 6.16 2.89
N GLY A 39 7.12 5.80 3.20
CA GLY A 39 6.78 4.73 4.15
C GLY A 39 6.96 3.31 3.61
N TYR A 40 6.09 2.41 4.08
CA TYR A 40 6.13 0.97 3.79
C TYR A 40 5.69 0.63 2.36
N SER A 41 4.94 1.53 1.72
CA SER A 41 4.35 1.35 0.41
C SER A 41 5.35 1.56 -0.75
N PHE A 42 6.63 1.76 -0.44
CA PHE A 42 7.67 1.82 -1.46
C PHE A 42 7.81 0.46 -2.18
N THR A 43 7.88 0.51 -3.50
CA THR A 43 8.19 -0.65 -4.32
C THR A 43 9.31 -0.30 -5.30
N SER A 44 10.20 -1.25 -5.50
CA SER A 44 11.34 -1.16 -6.42
C SER A 44 10.97 -1.39 -7.88
N ARG A 45 9.72 -1.75 -8.16
CA ARG A 45 9.27 -2.18 -9.50
C ARG A 45 8.37 -1.17 -10.20
N SER A 46 7.64 -0.37 -9.44
CA SER A 46 6.67 0.57 -9.99
C SER A 46 6.88 1.98 -9.49
N ARG A 47 6.41 2.95 -10.26
CA ARG A 47 6.34 4.36 -9.87
C ARG A 47 4.94 4.89 -10.07
N THR A 48 4.48 5.73 -9.17
CA THR A 48 3.18 6.39 -9.27
C THR A 48 3.38 7.89 -9.47
N TYR A 49 2.62 8.47 -10.39
CA TYR A 49 2.65 9.88 -10.72
C TYR A 49 1.26 10.49 -10.54
N ILE A 50 1.22 11.75 -10.13
CA ILE A 50 0.05 12.61 -10.25
C ILE A 50 0.24 13.44 -11.53
N LEU A 51 -0.74 13.38 -12.42
CA LEU A 51 -0.75 14.15 -13.66
C LEU A 51 -1.81 15.25 -13.53
N ASP A 52 -1.39 16.52 -13.52
CA ASP A 52 -2.32 17.63 -13.64
C ASP A 52 -2.61 17.90 -15.12
N LEU A 53 -3.89 17.92 -15.48
CA LEU A 53 -4.35 18.04 -16.85
C LEU A 53 -4.97 19.42 -17.08
N ALA A 54 -4.60 20.02 -18.21
CA ALA A 54 -5.17 21.27 -18.71
C ALA A 54 -5.73 21.10 -20.13
N PRO A 55 -6.70 21.91 -20.57
CA PRO A 55 -7.11 21.96 -21.98
C PRO A 55 -5.96 22.42 -22.89
N ALA A 56 -5.83 21.88 -24.11
CA ALA A 56 -4.75 22.26 -25.05
C ALA A 56 -4.63 23.76 -25.33
N ASN A 57 -5.75 24.49 -25.29
CA ASN A 57 -5.77 25.92 -25.61
C ASN A 57 -5.33 26.81 -24.42
N SER A 58 -5.09 26.22 -23.25
CA SER A 58 -4.77 26.93 -22.00
C SER A 58 -3.26 27.17 -21.80
N ARG A 59 -2.40 26.84 -22.78
CA ARG A 59 -0.97 27.22 -22.74
C ARG A 59 -0.74 28.72 -22.95
N GLY A 60 -1.76 29.47 -23.37
CA GLY A 60 -1.81 30.93 -23.34
C GLY A 60 -2.74 31.40 -22.22
N GLU A 61 -2.33 32.46 -21.53
CA GLU A 61 -3.04 33.11 -20.43
C GLU A 61 -4.56 33.24 -20.71
N ASP A 62 -5.40 32.99 -19.70
CA ASP A 62 -6.86 33.23 -19.63
C ASP A 62 -7.89 32.11 -19.94
N ILE A 63 -7.68 30.85 -19.51
CA ILE A 63 -8.85 29.98 -19.21
C ILE A 63 -8.71 29.29 -17.85
N ALA A 64 -9.46 29.81 -16.89
CA ALA A 64 -9.66 29.33 -15.51
C ALA A 64 -10.55 28.08 -15.43
N LEU A 65 -10.25 27.02 -16.18
CA LEU A 65 -10.79 25.70 -15.81
C LEU A 65 -9.98 25.16 -14.64
N PRO A 66 -10.62 24.64 -13.58
CA PRO A 66 -9.87 24.03 -12.48
C PRO A 66 -9.04 22.87 -13.04
N PRO A 67 -7.76 22.76 -12.66
CA PRO A 67 -6.95 21.60 -13.05
C PRO A 67 -7.66 20.34 -12.56
N CYS A 68 -7.75 19.34 -13.42
CA CYS A 68 -8.12 17.99 -13.00
C CYS A 68 -6.86 17.16 -12.89
N SER A 69 -6.83 16.22 -11.95
CA SER A 69 -5.68 15.34 -11.77
C SER A 69 -6.09 13.88 -11.94
N CYS A 70 -5.13 13.05 -12.34
CA CYS A 70 -5.24 11.60 -12.29
C CYS A 70 -3.94 10.98 -11.78
N PHE A 71 -4.05 9.73 -11.33
CA PHE A 71 -2.92 8.92 -10.92
C PHE A 71 -2.52 7.98 -12.05
N LEU A 72 -1.23 7.89 -12.33
CA LEU A 72 -0.66 6.95 -13.29
C LEU A 72 0.44 6.15 -12.61
N THR A 73 0.22 4.85 -12.44
CA THR A 73 1.24 3.91 -11.98
C THR A 73 1.86 3.22 -13.19
N ILE A 74 3.18 3.23 -13.30
CA ILE A 74 3.92 2.51 -14.33
C ILE A 74 4.78 1.41 -13.71
N GLU A 75 4.94 0.30 -14.45
CA GLU A 75 5.79 -0.82 -14.08
C GLU A 75 6.53 -1.30 -15.33
N SER A 76 7.83 -1.60 -15.19
CA SER A 76 8.58 -2.24 -16.28
C SER A 76 8.04 -3.65 -16.53
N PRO A 77 7.95 -4.12 -17.80
CA PRO A 77 7.66 -5.50 -18.09
C PRO A 77 8.71 -6.38 -17.42
N THR A 78 8.27 -7.35 -16.62
CA THR A 78 9.17 -8.18 -15.81
C THR A 78 9.13 -9.61 -16.28
N THR A 79 10.28 -10.27 -16.19
CA THR A 79 10.33 -11.73 -16.24
C THR A 79 9.73 -12.29 -14.95
N PRO A 80 8.94 -13.38 -15.02
CA PRO A 80 8.40 -14.01 -13.82
C PRO A 80 9.54 -14.37 -12.86
N SER A 81 9.39 -13.94 -11.61
CA SER A 81 10.29 -14.35 -10.52
C SER A 81 9.94 -15.78 -10.11
N GLU A 82 10.97 -16.60 -9.89
CA GLU A 82 10.82 -17.94 -9.31
C GLU A 82 10.65 -17.90 -7.78
N SER A 83 10.77 -16.72 -7.15
CA SER A 83 10.55 -16.59 -5.71
C SER A 83 9.08 -16.78 -5.35
N GLU A 84 8.86 -17.55 -4.28
CA GLU A 84 7.55 -17.78 -3.66
C GLU A 84 6.96 -16.48 -3.10
N TYR A 85 7.80 -15.53 -2.67
CA TYR A 85 7.37 -14.20 -2.31
C TYR A 85 7.59 -13.23 -3.47
N ARG A 86 6.54 -12.60 -3.98
CA ARG A 86 6.61 -11.64 -5.09
C ARG A 86 5.67 -10.48 -4.90
N THR A 87 6.07 -9.34 -5.46
CA THR A 87 5.26 -8.13 -5.56
C THR A 87 4.19 -8.34 -6.64
N ASN A 88 2.97 -7.89 -6.37
CA ASN A 88 1.84 -7.98 -7.29
C ASN A 88 2.09 -7.14 -8.54
N THR A 89 1.98 -7.76 -9.71
CA THR A 89 2.04 -7.07 -11.02
C THR A 89 0.86 -6.12 -11.20
N LEU A 90 0.96 -5.12 -12.08
CA LEU A 90 -0.17 -4.21 -12.36
C LEU A 90 -1.46 -4.93 -12.83
N GLU A 91 -1.35 -6.06 -13.52
CA GLU A 91 -2.53 -6.87 -13.90
C GLU A 91 -3.27 -7.41 -12.68
N LEU A 92 -2.53 -8.04 -11.77
CA LEU A 92 -3.06 -8.52 -10.50
C LEU A 92 -3.57 -7.38 -9.61
N VAL A 93 -2.86 -6.25 -9.56
CA VAL A 93 -3.32 -5.05 -8.85
C VAL A 93 -4.67 -4.58 -9.41
N SER A 94 -4.82 -4.49 -10.74
CA SER A 94 -6.09 -4.14 -11.38
C SER A 94 -7.23 -5.09 -10.99
N HIS A 95 -6.95 -6.40 -10.98
CA HIS A 95 -7.90 -7.42 -10.52
C HIS A 95 -8.30 -7.23 -9.06
N VAL A 96 -7.33 -7.05 -8.15
CA VAL A 96 -7.58 -6.83 -6.73
C VAL A 96 -8.40 -5.56 -6.48
N LEU A 97 -8.09 -4.45 -7.17
CA LEU A 97 -8.88 -3.22 -7.06
C LEU A 97 -10.33 -3.41 -7.56
N SER A 98 -10.52 -4.27 -8.56
CA SER A 98 -11.86 -4.64 -9.01
C SER A 98 -12.61 -5.44 -7.94
N LEU A 99 -11.95 -6.39 -7.27
CA LEU A 99 -12.55 -7.14 -6.16
C LEU A 99 -12.95 -6.20 -5.01
N ILE A 100 -12.08 -5.26 -4.64
CA ILE A 100 -12.40 -4.28 -3.59
C ILE A 100 -13.63 -3.47 -3.98
N ARG A 101 -13.65 -2.90 -5.19
CA ARG A 101 -14.77 -2.08 -5.67
C ARG A 101 -16.09 -2.86 -5.77
N SER A 102 -16.03 -4.16 -6.10
CA SER A 102 -17.22 -4.99 -6.25
C SER A 102 -17.81 -5.48 -4.93
N ASN A 103 -17.03 -5.46 -3.85
CA ASN A 103 -17.44 -6.05 -2.56
C ASN A 103 -17.43 -5.03 -1.39
N THR A 104 -17.10 -3.77 -1.65
CA THR A 104 -17.00 -2.73 -0.61
C THR A 104 -17.51 -1.38 -1.13
N ASP A 105 -17.75 -0.45 -0.20
CA ASP A 105 -18.07 0.95 -0.50
C ASP A 105 -16.82 1.85 -0.47
N ILE A 106 -15.62 1.26 -0.47
CA ILE A 106 -14.36 2.02 -0.46
C ILE A 106 -14.27 2.80 -1.79
N PRO A 107 -13.98 4.11 -1.78
CA PRO A 107 -14.03 4.97 -2.96
C PRO A 107 -12.80 4.78 -3.88
N ILE A 108 -12.61 3.55 -4.38
CA ILE A 108 -11.56 3.21 -5.34
C ILE A 108 -12.13 3.35 -6.75
N PRO A 109 -11.63 4.30 -7.56
CA PRO A 109 -12.13 4.47 -8.92
C PRO A 109 -11.75 3.30 -9.83
N GLN A 110 -12.51 3.11 -10.91
CA GLN A 110 -12.17 2.12 -11.94
C GLN A 110 -10.96 2.59 -12.75
N SER A 111 -9.82 1.95 -12.53
CA SER A 111 -8.60 2.20 -13.28
C SER A 111 -8.57 1.47 -14.62
N ILE A 112 -7.85 2.04 -15.58
CA ILE A 112 -7.58 1.48 -16.91
C ILE A 112 -6.20 0.84 -16.87
N LEU A 113 -6.14 -0.47 -17.13
CA LEU A 113 -4.90 -1.22 -17.27
C LEU A 113 -4.52 -1.33 -18.74
N ASP A 114 -3.25 -1.09 -19.04
CA ASP A 114 -2.66 -1.34 -20.36
C ASP A 114 -1.31 -2.03 -20.19
N ILE A 115 -1.20 -3.24 -20.73
CA ILE A 115 0.02 -4.07 -20.73
C ILE A 115 0.52 -4.33 -22.15
N THR A 116 -0.01 -3.62 -23.15
CA THR A 116 0.27 -3.89 -24.57
C THR A 116 1.64 -3.40 -25.02
N LEU A 117 2.21 -2.42 -24.28
CA LEU A 117 3.44 -1.72 -24.61
C LEU A 117 3.38 -0.91 -25.92
N GLU A 118 2.18 -0.70 -26.49
CA GLU A 118 2.02 0.02 -27.76
C GLU A 118 2.20 1.53 -27.61
N LEU A 119 1.73 2.11 -26.49
CA LEU A 119 1.76 3.56 -26.25
C LEU A 119 3.07 4.01 -25.59
N VAL A 120 3.56 3.21 -24.64
CA VAL A 120 4.73 3.50 -23.81
C VAL A 120 5.46 2.19 -23.52
N PRO A 121 6.78 2.21 -23.27
CA PRO A 121 7.56 0.98 -23.05
C PRO A 121 7.38 0.38 -21.63
N PHE A 122 6.22 0.60 -21.01
CA PHE A 122 5.88 0.18 -19.65
C PHE A 122 4.45 -0.34 -19.58
N HIS A 123 4.18 -1.26 -18.66
CA HIS A 123 2.81 -1.52 -18.23
C HIS A 123 2.33 -0.31 -17.43
N PHE A 124 1.05 0.03 -17.51
CA PHE A 124 0.51 1.10 -16.70
C PHE A 124 -0.92 0.86 -16.22
N LEU A 125 -1.23 1.51 -15.10
CA LEU A 125 -2.54 1.58 -14.49
C LEU A 125 -2.91 3.05 -14.29
N LEU A 126 -3.95 3.50 -15.00
CA LEU A 126 -4.38 4.90 -15.05
C LEU A 126 -5.72 5.07 -14.32
N SER A 127 -5.78 5.94 -13.32
CA SER A 127 -7.05 6.33 -12.69
C SER A 127 -7.84 7.27 -13.61
N PRO A 128 -9.18 7.36 -13.46
CA PRO A 128 -9.93 8.41 -14.12
C PRO A 128 -9.49 9.79 -13.63
N ALA A 129 -9.77 10.81 -14.44
CA ALA A 129 -9.56 12.20 -14.05
C ALA A 129 -10.54 12.60 -12.94
N SER A 130 -10.01 13.23 -11.90
CA SER A 130 -10.75 13.81 -10.80
C SER A 130 -10.72 15.34 -10.92
N PRO A 131 -11.83 16.07 -10.65
CA PRO A 131 -11.90 17.53 -10.74
C PRO A 131 -11.24 18.19 -9.51
N ILE A 132 -10.02 17.76 -9.19
CA ILE A 132 -9.22 18.22 -8.06
C ILE A 132 -7.79 18.36 -8.56
N ALA A 133 -7.16 19.52 -8.34
CA ALA A 133 -5.77 19.74 -8.70
C ALA A 133 -4.81 19.09 -7.68
N SER A 134 -3.58 18.74 -8.10
CA SER A 134 -2.59 18.13 -7.21
C SER A 134 -2.19 18.98 -6.00
N ASN A 135 -2.41 20.29 -6.04
CA ASN A 135 -2.16 21.22 -4.93
C ASN A 135 -3.34 21.36 -3.95
N GLU A 136 -4.51 20.77 -4.26
CA GLU A 136 -5.70 20.79 -3.40
C GLU A 136 -5.73 19.62 -2.41
N PHE A 137 -4.80 18.67 -2.49
CA PHE A 137 -4.72 17.54 -1.57
C PHE A 137 -3.28 17.21 -1.20
N ILE A 138 -3.11 16.62 -0.03
CA ILE A 138 -1.80 16.20 0.50
C ILE A 138 -1.92 14.84 1.21
N PRO A 139 -0.82 14.09 1.34
CA PRO A 139 -0.80 12.87 2.14
C PRO A 139 -1.23 13.16 3.60
N LEU A 140 -1.98 12.25 4.19
CA LEU A 140 -2.48 12.35 5.57
C LEU A 140 -1.33 12.51 6.57
N SER A 141 -0.23 11.81 6.36
CA SER A 141 0.96 11.92 7.20
C SER A 141 1.53 13.34 7.24
N ILE A 142 1.50 14.06 6.10
CA ILE A 142 1.96 15.44 5.98
C ILE A 142 0.95 16.37 6.66
N ALA A 143 -0.34 16.17 6.43
CA ALA A 143 -1.40 16.96 7.07
C ALA A 143 -1.33 16.89 8.61
N ARG A 144 -1.06 15.69 9.16
CA ARG A 144 -0.85 15.47 10.60
C ARG A 144 0.42 16.13 11.12
N LYS A 145 1.57 15.87 10.48
CA LYS A 145 2.87 16.44 10.90
C LYS A 145 2.90 17.97 10.86
N SER A 146 2.15 18.57 9.93
CA SER A 146 2.04 20.02 9.79
C SER A 146 0.95 20.65 10.67
N GLY A 147 0.19 19.85 11.44
CA GLY A 147 -0.88 20.34 12.32
C GLY A 147 -2.03 21.00 11.56
N GLN A 148 -2.25 20.62 10.29
CA GLN A 148 -3.28 21.22 9.43
C GLN A 148 -4.68 20.66 9.70
N LEU A 149 -4.78 19.50 10.34
CA LEU A 149 -6.05 18.88 10.70
C LEU A 149 -6.44 19.25 12.13
N SER A 150 -7.70 19.67 12.32
CA SER A 150 -8.31 19.74 13.63
C SER A 150 -8.46 18.35 14.24
N LEU A 151 -8.75 18.32 15.55
CA LEU A 151 -9.01 17.06 16.25
C LEU A 151 -10.24 16.34 15.68
N GLU A 152 -11.30 17.09 15.37
CA GLU A 152 -12.54 16.54 14.80
C GLU A 152 -12.29 15.91 13.43
N GLU A 153 -11.59 16.62 12.54
CA GLU A 153 -11.22 16.10 11.22
C GLU A 153 -10.34 14.85 11.32
N THR A 154 -9.37 14.86 12.23
CA THR A 154 -8.51 13.69 12.48
C THR A 154 -9.32 12.48 12.90
N LEU A 155 -10.29 12.65 13.81
CA LEU A 155 -11.16 11.58 14.29
C LEU A 155 -12.10 11.07 13.19
N LEU A 156 -12.64 11.96 12.35
CA LEU A 156 -13.50 11.57 11.22
C LEU A 156 -12.72 10.77 10.17
N ILE A 157 -11.50 11.22 9.85
CA ILE A 157 -10.60 10.50 8.93
C ILE A 157 -10.24 9.13 9.52
N ASP A 158 -9.86 9.06 10.79
CA ASP A 158 -9.56 7.80 11.47
C ASP A 158 -10.75 6.84 11.47
N LEU A 159 -11.94 7.35 11.78
CA LEU A 159 -13.17 6.57 11.71
C LEU A 159 -13.37 6.02 10.30
N GLN A 160 -13.19 6.85 9.27
CA GLN A 160 -13.34 6.44 7.87
C GLN A 160 -12.30 5.39 7.45
N ILE A 161 -11.04 5.53 7.88
CA ILE A 161 -9.98 4.51 7.67
C ILE A 161 -10.38 3.20 8.31
N GLY A 162 -10.84 3.24 9.56
CA GLY A 162 -11.39 2.09 10.25
C GLY A 162 -12.48 1.41 9.44
N LYS A 163 -13.47 2.18 8.97
CA LYS A 163 -14.58 1.66 8.15
C LYS A 163 -14.07 0.97 6.88
N PHE A 164 -13.12 1.57 6.17
CA PHE A 164 -12.54 0.98 4.96
C PHE A 164 -11.82 -0.33 5.26
N LEU A 165 -11.00 -0.41 6.31
CA LEU A 165 -10.35 -1.66 6.71
C LEU A 165 -11.38 -2.74 7.12
N GLY A 166 -12.45 -2.33 7.80
CA GLY A 166 -13.53 -3.24 8.23
C GLY A 166 -14.23 -3.86 7.03
N GLN A 167 -14.59 -3.04 6.04
CA GLN A 167 -15.19 -3.49 4.79
C GLN A 167 -14.21 -4.34 3.96
N LEU A 168 -12.94 -3.95 3.89
CA LEU A 168 -11.91 -4.69 3.17
C LEU A 168 -11.80 -6.13 3.70
N HIS A 169 -11.66 -6.30 5.01
CA HIS A 169 -11.43 -7.62 5.61
C HIS A 169 -12.69 -8.48 5.69
N SER A 170 -13.87 -7.87 5.83
CA SER A 170 -15.13 -8.62 5.91
C SER A 170 -15.76 -8.88 4.54
N GLY A 171 -15.55 -8.00 3.56
CA GLY A 171 -16.15 -8.08 2.23
C GLY A 171 -15.23 -8.70 1.18
N VAL A 172 -13.91 -8.60 1.33
CA VAL A 172 -12.93 -9.11 0.35
C VAL A 172 -12.17 -10.27 0.96
N GLN A 173 -12.75 -11.46 0.84
CA GLN A 173 -12.23 -12.72 1.38
C GLN A 173 -11.91 -13.71 0.26
N ASN A 174 -11.19 -14.78 0.60
CA ASN A 174 -10.79 -15.80 -0.33
C ASN A 174 -10.79 -17.19 0.32
N ASP A 175 -10.79 -18.25 -0.49
CA ASP A 175 -10.82 -19.63 0.00
C ASP A 175 -9.44 -20.14 0.45
N TRP A 176 -8.35 -19.46 0.06
CA TRP A 176 -6.98 -19.84 0.42
C TRP A 176 -6.13 -18.65 0.86
N PHE A 177 -5.10 -18.93 1.65
CA PHE A 177 -4.11 -17.97 2.13
C PHE A 177 -2.97 -17.76 1.14
N GLY A 178 -2.32 -16.60 1.23
CA GLY A 178 -1.09 -16.28 0.51
C GLY A 178 -1.24 -15.14 -0.49
N LEU A 179 -0.31 -15.08 -1.45
CA LEU A 179 -0.31 -14.02 -2.45
C LEU A 179 -1.51 -14.13 -3.40
N PRO A 180 -2.10 -13.01 -3.86
CA PRO A 180 -3.18 -13.05 -4.82
C PRO A 180 -2.70 -13.65 -6.15
N GLN A 181 -3.61 -14.32 -6.84
CA GLN A 181 -3.37 -14.92 -8.14
C GLN A 181 -4.62 -14.71 -9.00
N LEU A 182 -4.44 -14.58 -10.32
CA LEU A 182 -5.57 -14.42 -11.26
C LEU A 182 -6.42 -15.70 -11.37
N ASN A 183 -5.83 -16.84 -11.04
CA ASN A 183 -6.48 -18.14 -11.00
C ASN A 183 -6.16 -18.80 -9.66
N GLU A 184 -6.99 -19.77 -9.27
CA GLU A 184 -6.71 -20.60 -8.11
C GLU A 184 -5.34 -21.29 -8.25
N PRO A 185 -4.47 -21.24 -7.22
CA PRO A 185 -3.19 -21.91 -7.25
C PRO A 185 -3.37 -23.43 -7.38
N LYS A 186 -2.38 -24.11 -7.96
CA LYS A 186 -2.40 -25.59 -8.04
C LYS A 186 -2.39 -26.26 -6.67
N GLU A 187 -1.75 -25.62 -5.71
CA GLU A 187 -1.61 -26.07 -4.33
C GLU A 187 -2.06 -24.93 -3.40
N PRO A 188 -3.38 -24.74 -3.23
CA PRO A 188 -3.91 -23.74 -2.30
C PRO A 188 -3.54 -24.11 -0.87
N SER A 189 -3.16 -23.11 -0.07
CA SER A 189 -2.90 -23.29 1.35
C SER A 189 -4.10 -22.84 2.17
N TYR A 190 -4.64 -23.76 2.96
CA TYR A 190 -5.79 -23.52 3.85
C TYR A 190 -5.39 -23.31 5.31
N SER A 191 -4.09 -23.28 5.60
CA SER A 191 -3.54 -22.96 6.92
C SER A 191 -2.75 -21.67 6.85
N TRP A 192 -3.19 -20.67 7.62
CA TRP A 192 -2.44 -19.42 7.73
C TRP A 192 -1.05 -19.63 8.32
N GLN A 193 -0.91 -20.51 9.31
CA GLN A 193 0.38 -20.83 9.92
C GLN A 193 1.38 -21.37 8.90
N GLU A 194 0.98 -22.33 8.08
CA GLU A 194 1.83 -22.89 7.03
C GLU A 194 2.20 -21.83 6.00
N LYS A 195 1.22 -21.06 5.51
CA LYS A 195 1.48 -20.08 4.46
C LYS A 195 2.34 -18.92 4.95
N PHE A 196 2.05 -18.39 6.14
CA PHE A 196 2.85 -17.31 6.75
C PHE A 196 4.30 -17.76 6.98
N THR A 197 4.51 -18.97 7.50
CA THR A 197 5.85 -19.54 7.71
C THR A 197 6.62 -19.62 6.41
N LEU A 198 5.99 -20.10 5.33
CA LEU A 198 6.61 -20.17 4.01
C LEU A 198 6.99 -18.78 3.46
N LEU A 199 6.09 -17.79 3.53
CA LEU A 199 6.37 -16.44 3.06
C LEU A 199 7.52 -15.81 3.86
N LEU A 200 7.53 -15.99 5.18
CA LEU A 200 8.57 -15.48 6.07
C LEU A 200 9.93 -16.14 5.81
N GLU A 201 10.01 -17.46 5.73
CA GLU A 201 11.25 -18.20 5.46
C GLU A 201 11.80 -17.91 4.06
N THR A 202 10.93 -17.66 3.08
CA THR A 202 11.35 -17.24 1.74
C THR A 202 12.10 -15.91 1.81
N LEU A 203 11.53 -14.91 2.50
CA LEU A 203 12.16 -13.62 2.69
C LEU A 203 13.47 -13.72 3.49
N LEU A 204 13.50 -14.51 4.56
CA LEU A 204 14.70 -14.75 5.35
C LEU A 204 15.80 -15.40 4.50
N SER A 205 15.46 -16.38 3.66
CA SER A 205 16.40 -17.05 2.76
C SER A 205 16.94 -16.09 1.70
N GLU A 206 16.09 -15.20 1.15
CA GLU A 206 16.53 -14.14 0.25
C GLU A 206 17.53 -13.19 0.94
N CYS A 207 17.22 -12.69 2.14
CA CYS A 207 18.14 -11.84 2.91
C CYS A 207 19.45 -12.55 3.25
N GLN A 208 19.38 -13.83 3.65
CA GLN A 208 20.56 -14.63 3.99
C GLN A 208 21.46 -14.84 2.76
N SER A 209 20.87 -15.09 1.58
CA SER A 209 21.61 -15.25 0.32
C SER A 209 22.32 -13.96 -0.13
N ARG A 210 21.87 -12.81 0.37
CA ARG A 210 22.45 -11.48 0.13
C ARG A 210 23.37 -11.02 1.27
N GLU A 211 23.66 -11.90 2.22
CA GLU A 211 24.55 -11.63 3.35
C GLU A 211 24.08 -10.45 4.23
N VAL A 212 22.76 -10.23 4.33
CA VAL A 212 22.24 -9.29 5.33
C VAL A 212 22.51 -9.85 6.72
N ASP A 213 23.13 -9.06 7.59
CA ASP A 213 23.37 -9.41 8.98
C ASP A 213 22.06 -9.36 9.78
N LEU A 214 21.46 -10.53 10.03
CA LEU A 214 20.26 -10.72 10.83
C LEU A 214 20.45 -11.95 11.74
N PRO A 215 19.76 -12.01 12.89
CA PRO A 215 19.87 -13.13 13.84
C PRO A 215 19.04 -14.34 13.38
N TYR A 216 19.40 -14.95 12.24
CA TYR A 216 18.62 -15.99 11.56
C TYR A 216 18.31 -17.21 12.44
N GLU A 217 19.29 -17.68 13.21
CA GLU A 217 19.13 -18.84 14.08
C GLU A 217 18.15 -18.55 15.23
N GLU A 218 18.22 -17.36 15.84
CA GLU A 218 17.27 -16.92 16.85
C GLU A 218 15.86 -16.76 16.28
N ILE A 219 15.73 -16.15 15.08
CA ILE A 219 14.45 -16.01 14.38
C ILE A 219 13.81 -17.39 14.19
N ARG A 220 14.52 -18.33 13.56
CA ARG A 220 14.01 -19.68 13.29
C ARG A 220 13.67 -20.45 14.57
N ARG A 221 14.49 -20.31 15.62
CA ARG A 221 14.23 -20.91 16.94
C ARG A 221 12.95 -20.37 17.57
N TYR A 222 12.75 -19.05 17.58
CA TYR A 222 11.54 -18.46 18.16
C TYR A 222 10.30 -18.73 17.30
N LEU A 223 10.46 -18.80 15.97
CA LEU A 223 9.38 -19.16 15.05
C LEU A 223 8.92 -20.59 15.29
N SER A 224 9.86 -21.52 15.44
CA SER A 224 9.56 -22.92 15.79
C SER A 224 8.76 -23.02 17.09
N ARG A 225 9.10 -22.21 18.10
CA ARG A 225 8.31 -22.11 19.34
C ARG A 225 6.91 -21.56 19.07
N ALA A 226 6.78 -20.47 18.32
CA ALA A 226 5.49 -19.88 17.97
C ALA A 226 4.57 -20.88 17.25
N ILE A 227 5.11 -21.62 16.28
CA ILE A 227 4.41 -22.71 15.57
C ILE A 227 3.98 -23.81 16.55
N GLY A 228 4.88 -24.25 17.45
CA GLY A 228 4.57 -25.28 18.44
C GLY A 228 3.47 -24.90 19.45
N PHE A 229 3.22 -23.59 19.63
CA PHE A 229 2.11 -23.06 20.43
C PHE A 229 0.90 -22.64 19.58
N PHE A 230 0.88 -23.02 18.30
CA PHE A 230 -0.19 -22.75 17.35
C PHE A 230 -0.49 -21.27 17.16
N LEU A 231 0.52 -20.39 17.34
CA LEU A 231 0.34 -18.94 17.46
C LEU A 231 -0.49 -18.33 16.32
N PHE A 232 -0.44 -18.92 15.13
CA PHE A 232 -1.08 -18.44 13.91
C PHE A 232 -2.32 -19.24 13.47
N ASP A 233 -2.73 -20.30 14.19
CA ASP A 233 -3.84 -21.18 13.81
C ASP A 233 -5.23 -20.60 14.12
N ASP A 234 -5.32 -19.46 14.80
CA ASP A 234 -6.56 -18.76 15.14
C ASP A 234 -7.13 -17.92 13.97
N VAL A 235 -6.58 -18.07 12.76
CA VAL A 235 -6.99 -17.34 11.55
C VAL A 235 -7.69 -18.30 10.62
N ASP A 236 -9.04 -18.25 10.66
CA ASP A 236 -9.87 -19.19 9.91
C ASP A 236 -10.22 -18.70 8.49
N VAL A 237 -10.25 -17.37 8.28
CA VAL A 237 -10.76 -16.77 7.04
C VAL A 237 -9.68 -15.90 6.38
N PRO A 238 -9.17 -16.28 5.20
CA PRO A 238 -8.28 -15.45 4.41
C PRO A 238 -8.97 -14.15 4.02
N SER A 239 -8.47 -13.03 4.53
CA SER A 239 -8.97 -11.69 4.23
C SER A 239 -7.93 -10.93 3.42
N LEU A 240 -8.37 -10.04 2.52
CA LEU A 240 -7.43 -9.20 1.79
C LEU A 240 -6.77 -8.19 2.74
N VAL A 241 -5.47 -8.32 2.94
CA VAL A 241 -4.66 -7.38 3.72
C VAL A 241 -3.88 -6.49 2.77
N TRP A 242 -3.94 -5.16 2.96
CA TRP A 242 -3.15 -4.19 2.21
C TRP A 242 -1.65 -4.29 2.53
N LEU A 243 -1.30 -4.67 3.77
CA LEU A 243 0.04 -4.95 4.33
C LEU A 243 0.99 -3.75 4.34
N THR A 244 1.21 -3.09 3.22
CA THR A 244 2.12 -1.95 3.10
C THR A 244 1.42 -0.60 2.99
N GLY A 245 0.08 -0.59 3.03
CA GLY A 245 -0.71 0.64 3.05
C GLY A 245 -0.31 1.54 4.23
N SER A 246 -0.43 2.84 4.09
CA SER A 246 -0.05 3.77 5.16
C SER A 246 -0.76 5.11 5.02
N GLU A 247 -0.53 5.99 5.99
CA GLU A 247 -0.99 7.38 5.90
C GLU A 247 -0.40 8.14 4.70
N ASP A 248 0.72 7.67 4.12
CA ASP A 248 1.28 8.26 2.89
C ASP A 248 0.44 7.91 1.65
N ASP A 249 -0.34 6.83 1.71
CA ASP A 249 -1.19 6.36 0.61
C ASP A 249 -2.63 6.93 0.70
N ILE A 250 -2.94 7.68 1.76
CA ILE A 250 -4.23 8.33 1.98
C ILE A 250 -4.05 9.83 1.78
N TYR A 251 -4.79 10.40 0.84
CA TYR A 251 -4.76 11.82 0.55
C TYR A 251 -6.02 12.50 1.07
N VAL A 252 -5.82 13.65 1.71
CA VAL A 252 -6.90 14.47 2.27
C VAL A 252 -6.90 15.85 1.61
N PHE A 253 -8.07 16.49 1.56
CA PHE A 253 -8.16 17.86 1.06
C PHE A 253 -7.32 18.82 1.90
N ALA A 254 -6.57 19.70 1.24
CA ALA A 254 -5.69 20.68 1.87
C ALA A 254 -6.53 21.78 2.58
N PRO A 255 -6.41 21.95 3.91
CA PRO A 255 -7.30 22.84 4.68
C PRO A 255 -7.21 24.32 4.29
N ALA A 256 -6.06 24.78 3.78
CA ALA A 256 -5.84 26.17 3.38
C ALA A 256 -6.69 26.62 2.16
N GLN A 257 -7.28 25.70 1.41
CA GLN A 257 -8.11 25.98 0.22
C GLN A 257 -9.62 25.83 0.51
N VAL A 258 -10.00 25.31 1.69
CA VAL A 258 -11.40 25.11 2.09
C VAL A 258 -12.04 26.42 2.56
N GLN A 259 -11.24 27.35 3.11
CA GLN A 259 -11.70 28.70 3.48
C GLN A 259 -11.87 29.60 2.24
N GLY A 260 -12.99 29.44 1.55
CA GLY A 260 -13.38 30.32 0.44
C GLY A 260 -13.98 29.62 -0.79
N SER A 261 -14.06 28.29 -0.80
CA SER A 261 -14.79 27.58 -1.85
C SER A 261 -16.30 27.82 -1.68
N PRO A 262 -17.01 28.36 -2.70
CA PRO A 262 -18.47 28.53 -2.64
C PRO A 262 -19.24 27.20 -2.56
N ASN A 263 -18.55 26.08 -2.77
CA ASN A 263 -19.00 24.73 -2.47
C ASN A 263 -18.19 24.24 -1.27
N GLY A 264 -18.76 24.26 -0.07
CA GLY A 264 -18.12 23.75 1.15
C GLY A 264 -17.67 22.31 1.00
N LYS A 265 -16.46 22.10 0.48
CA LYS A 265 -15.82 20.78 0.39
C LYS A 265 -15.48 20.41 1.84
N GLU A 266 -16.28 19.51 2.40
CA GLU A 266 -16.03 18.93 3.72
C GLU A 266 -14.61 18.35 3.75
N SER A 267 -13.89 18.60 4.85
CA SER A 267 -12.62 17.97 5.12
C SER A 267 -12.79 16.46 5.16
N GLY A 268 -11.95 15.73 4.42
CA GLY A 268 -12.09 14.29 4.26
C GLY A 268 -11.06 13.70 3.33
N ILE A 269 -11.15 12.38 3.13
CA ILE A 269 -10.28 11.64 2.21
C ILE A 269 -10.61 12.02 0.76
N ALA A 270 -9.67 12.66 0.09
CA ALA A 270 -9.76 13.07 -1.31
C ALA A 270 -9.44 11.92 -2.28
N ALA A 271 -8.47 11.07 -1.91
CA ALA A 271 -8.08 9.91 -2.71
C ALA A 271 -7.38 8.86 -1.84
N ILE A 272 -7.45 7.60 -2.30
CA ILE A 272 -6.65 6.49 -1.77
C ILE A 272 -5.79 5.99 -2.92
N LEU A 273 -4.47 5.94 -2.73
CA LEU A 273 -3.59 5.39 -3.74
C LEU A 273 -3.85 3.88 -3.86
N PRO A 274 -4.00 3.36 -5.09
CA PRO A 274 -4.28 1.94 -5.33
C PRO A 274 -3.02 1.07 -5.19
N ASN A 275 -2.19 1.31 -4.18
CA ASN A 275 -0.91 0.66 -4.01
C ASN A 275 -1.02 -0.66 -3.24
N VAL A 276 -1.63 -1.66 -3.87
CA VAL A 276 -1.79 -3.02 -3.31
C VAL A 276 -0.68 -3.98 -3.78
N ALA A 277 0.53 -3.44 -3.96
CA ALA A 277 1.68 -4.17 -4.49
C ALA A 277 2.13 -5.34 -3.60
N HIS A 278 1.91 -5.25 -2.30
CA HIS A 278 2.21 -6.32 -1.34
C HIS A 278 0.96 -6.87 -0.66
N ALA A 279 -0.22 -6.58 -1.21
CA ALA A 279 -1.45 -7.11 -0.66
C ALA A 279 -1.49 -8.64 -0.76
N LEU A 280 -2.09 -9.29 0.23
CA LEU A 280 -2.17 -10.75 0.35
C LEU A 280 -3.44 -11.21 1.05
N TRP A 281 -3.78 -12.50 0.90
CA TRP A 281 -4.83 -13.18 1.64
C TRP A 281 -4.27 -13.71 2.95
N GLY A 282 -4.65 -13.11 4.08
CA GLY A 282 -4.01 -13.38 5.36
C GLY A 282 -4.83 -12.92 6.56
N ASP A 283 -4.13 -12.85 7.69
CA ASP A 283 -4.67 -12.32 8.94
C ASP A 283 -4.80 -10.79 8.88
N PRO A 284 -6.01 -10.21 9.04
CA PRO A 284 -6.23 -8.77 9.18
C PRO A 284 -5.27 -8.03 10.13
N LEU A 285 -4.74 -8.72 11.14
CA LEU A 285 -3.82 -8.16 12.11
C LEU A 285 -2.44 -7.80 11.50
N LEU A 286 -2.15 -8.22 10.27
CA LEU A 286 -0.99 -7.79 9.48
C LEU A 286 -1.04 -6.33 9.03
N GLU A 287 -2.20 -5.67 9.09
CA GLU A 287 -2.29 -4.27 8.65
C GLU A 287 -1.34 -3.36 9.42
N THR A 288 -0.60 -2.56 8.68
CA THR A 288 0.26 -1.48 9.17
C THR A 288 -0.49 -0.45 10.00
N PHE A 289 -1.76 -0.18 9.69
CA PHE A 289 -2.63 0.68 10.50
C PHE A 289 -2.88 0.15 11.91
N PHE A 290 -2.57 -1.12 12.16
CA PHE A 290 -2.63 -1.73 13.47
C PHE A 290 -1.25 -1.85 14.14
N LEU A 291 -0.14 -1.53 13.47
CA LEU A 291 1.18 -1.55 14.07
C LEU A 291 1.36 -0.42 15.09
N PRO A 292 2.29 -0.54 16.06
CA PRO A 292 2.56 0.51 17.03
C PRO A 292 2.87 1.88 16.38
N PRO A 293 2.38 3.00 16.96
CA PRO A 293 1.49 3.08 18.12
C PRO A 293 0.10 2.48 17.82
N ALA A 294 -0.53 1.88 18.82
CA ALA A 294 -1.83 1.21 18.65
C ALA A 294 -2.84 2.11 17.90
N PRO A 295 -3.74 1.52 17.09
CA PRO A 295 -4.73 2.29 16.33
C PRO A 295 -5.56 3.17 17.27
N SER A 296 -5.96 4.35 16.78
CA SER A 296 -6.82 5.24 17.55
C SER A 296 -8.17 4.59 17.84
N THR A 297 -8.87 5.08 18.87
CA THR A 297 -10.21 4.58 19.21
C THR A 297 -11.20 4.76 18.06
N ALA A 298 -11.06 5.83 17.28
CA ALA A 298 -11.89 6.08 16.10
C ALA A 298 -11.63 5.06 14.99
N VAL A 299 -10.36 4.70 14.72
CA VAL A 299 -10.04 3.60 13.78
C VAL A 299 -10.69 2.29 14.23
N LEU A 300 -10.57 1.94 15.51
CA LEU A 300 -11.14 0.71 16.06
C LEU A 300 -12.69 0.68 15.99
N GLU A 301 -13.32 1.81 16.29
CA GLU A 301 -14.78 1.97 16.20
C GLU A 301 -15.25 1.83 14.75
N GLY A 302 -14.58 2.48 13.80
CA GLY A 302 -14.91 2.38 12.38
C GLY A 302 -14.73 0.96 11.84
N TYR A 303 -13.64 0.31 12.26
CA TYR A 303 -13.28 -1.05 11.87
C TYR A 303 -14.35 -2.06 12.31
N THR A 304 -14.65 -2.08 13.60
CA THR A 304 -15.66 -2.99 14.15
C THR A 304 -17.07 -2.65 13.67
N GLY A 305 -17.40 -1.36 13.55
CA GLY A 305 -18.69 -0.88 13.06
C GLY A 305 -18.97 -1.21 11.58
N SER A 306 -17.96 -1.63 10.81
CA SER A 306 -18.08 -1.96 9.39
C SER A 306 -17.75 -3.42 9.06
N GLY A 307 -17.93 -4.32 10.03
CA GLY A 307 -17.78 -5.76 9.85
C GLY A 307 -16.40 -6.32 10.19
N GLY A 308 -15.43 -5.47 10.55
CA GLY A 308 -14.13 -5.91 11.05
C GLY A 308 -14.26 -6.68 12.37
N GLY A 309 -13.48 -7.75 12.51
CA GLY A 309 -13.45 -8.55 13.74
C GLY A 309 -12.88 -7.79 14.94
N HIS A 310 -13.10 -8.31 16.15
CA HIS A 310 -12.49 -7.70 17.34
C HIS A 310 -10.96 -7.86 17.32
N LEU A 311 -10.24 -6.74 17.28
CA LEU A 311 -8.81 -6.69 17.52
C LEU A 311 -8.54 -6.79 19.03
N ASN A 312 -8.81 -7.97 19.59
CA ASN A 312 -8.44 -8.24 20.98
C ASN A 312 -6.91 -8.06 21.13
N VAL A 313 -6.46 -7.72 22.33
CA VAL A 313 -5.04 -7.53 22.64
C VAL A 313 -4.66 -8.44 23.79
N PHE A 314 -4.73 -9.75 23.54
CA PHE A 314 -4.17 -10.75 24.45
C PHE A 314 -2.64 -10.78 24.33
N PRO A 315 -1.90 -11.25 25.37
CA PRO A 315 -0.45 -11.39 25.29
C PRO A 315 0.01 -12.15 24.03
N ARG A 316 -0.69 -13.24 23.69
CA ARG A 316 -0.48 -14.00 22.46
C ARG A 316 -0.59 -13.15 21.18
N GLN A 317 -1.59 -12.29 21.07
CA GLN A 317 -1.76 -11.40 19.91
C GLN A 317 -0.67 -10.34 19.83
N LYS A 318 -0.15 -9.86 20.97
CA LYS A 318 1.04 -8.98 20.97
C LYS A 318 2.25 -9.71 20.40
N THR A 319 2.46 -10.97 20.77
CA THR A 319 3.55 -11.81 20.23
C THR A 319 3.36 -12.06 18.74
N LYS A 320 2.14 -12.38 18.29
CA LYS A 320 1.80 -12.51 16.88
C LYS A 320 2.12 -11.22 16.09
N ARG A 321 1.80 -10.06 16.66
CA ARG A 321 2.16 -8.77 16.04
C ARG A 321 3.65 -8.57 15.89
N LEU A 322 4.49 -9.04 16.83
CA LEU A 322 5.95 -8.98 16.66
C LEU A 322 6.40 -9.75 15.41
N TRP A 323 5.79 -10.91 15.12
CA TRP A 323 6.08 -11.65 13.89
C TRP A 323 5.66 -10.91 12.63
N TYR A 324 4.49 -10.25 12.67
CA TYR A 324 4.02 -9.42 11.56
C TYR A 324 4.91 -8.18 11.35
N THR A 325 5.44 -7.61 12.42
CA THR A 325 6.47 -6.56 12.35
C THR A 325 7.75 -7.06 11.68
N VAL A 326 8.25 -8.25 12.05
CA VAL A 326 9.42 -8.87 11.40
C VAL A 326 9.15 -9.09 9.92
N PHE A 327 7.97 -9.62 9.58
CA PHE A 327 7.57 -9.86 8.19
C PHE A 327 7.54 -8.56 7.37
N LEU A 328 6.87 -7.51 7.86
CA LEU A 328 6.84 -6.21 7.20
C LEU A 328 8.26 -5.65 7.00
N ALA A 329 9.11 -5.72 8.03
CA ALA A 329 10.48 -5.21 7.95
C ALA A 329 11.30 -5.95 6.88
N LEU A 330 11.13 -7.27 6.75
CA LEU A 330 11.76 -8.05 5.67
C LEU A 330 11.26 -7.65 4.28
N VAL A 331 9.95 -7.38 4.13
CA VAL A 331 9.38 -6.88 2.87
C VAL A 331 9.98 -5.52 2.50
N VAL A 332 10.03 -4.58 3.46
CA VAL A 332 10.65 -3.26 3.26
C VAL A 332 12.12 -3.42 2.89
N LEU A 333 12.86 -4.24 3.62
CA LEU A 333 14.28 -4.50 3.36
C LEU A 333 14.51 -5.01 1.93
N ARG A 334 13.73 -5.99 1.50
CA ARG A 334 13.78 -6.55 0.14
C ARG A 334 13.60 -5.49 -0.95
N GLU A 335 12.59 -4.64 -0.81
CA GLU A 335 12.31 -3.58 -1.79
C GLU A 335 13.41 -2.51 -1.79
N ARG A 336 13.94 -2.14 -0.62
CA ARG A 336 15.03 -1.15 -0.52
C ARG A 336 16.34 -1.67 -1.11
N GLU A 337 16.69 -2.93 -0.89
CA GLU A 337 17.87 -3.54 -1.49
C GLU A 337 17.76 -3.64 -3.01
N ALA A 338 16.59 -4.00 -3.52
CA ALA A 338 16.36 -4.07 -4.96
C ALA A 338 16.53 -2.70 -5.65
N ALA A 339 16.23 -1.61 -4.93
CA ALA A 339 16.37 -0.26 -5.45
C ALA A 339 17.80 0.31 -5.39
N GLY A 340 18.73 -0.34 -4.66
CA GLY A 340 20.12 0.13 -4.52
C GLY A 340 20.25 1.53 -3.90
N LEU A 341 19.27 1.96 -3.11
CA LEU A 341 19.25 3.29 -2.49
C LEU A 341 20.09 3.30 -1.21
N GLU A 342 21.24 3.98 -1.24
CA GLU A 342 22.02 4.24 -0.02
C GLU A 342 21.36 5.34 0.82
N ILE A 343 21.20 5.02 2.11
CA ILE A 343 20.89 5.87 3.28
C ILE A 343 20.37 7.27 2.94
N ASP A 344 19.05 7.44 2.96
CA ASP A 344 18.45 8.78 2.94
C ASP A 344 18.39 9.34 4.37
N SER A 345 18.91 10.56 4.55
CA SER A 345 19.06 11.29 5.83
C SER A 345 17.73 11.83 6.38
N SER A 346 16.61 11.26 5.95
CA SER A 346 15.28 11.87 5.97
C SER A 346 14.31 11.26 7.00
N GLY A 347 14.80 10.40 7.91
CA GLY A 347 13.96 9.80 8.98
C GLY A 347 12.94 8.76 8.47
N MET A 348 13.25 8.09 7.37
CA MET A 348 12.38 7.12 6.68
C MET A 348 12.73 5.66 7.03
N PRO A 349 11.85 4.67 6.73
CA PRO A 349 12.16 3.25 6.73
C PRO A 349 13.30 2.92 5.75
N SER A 350 14.53 3.15 6.20
CA SER A 350 15.76 2.80 5.51
C SER A 350 16.05 1.30 5.66
N ARG A 351 17.04 0.80 4.91
CA ARG A 351 17.62 -0.52 5.15
C ARG A 351 17.99 -0.71 6.62
N GLU A 352 18.63 0.29 7.22
CA GLU A 352 19.03 0.28 8.63
C GLU A 352 17.82 0.25 9.57
N TRP A 353 16.77 1.03 9.29
CA TRP A 353 15.53 0.98 10.07
C TRP A 353 14.92 -0.42 10.06
N ALA A 354 14.86 -1.08 8.89
CA ALA A 354 14.28 -2.41 8.77
C ALA A 354 15.10 -3.45 9.54
N VAL A 355 16.43 -3.40 9.43
CA VAL A 355 17.35 -4.27 10.18
C VAL A 355 17.18 -4.05 11.69
N ASN A 356 17.21 -2.80 12.16
CA ASN A 356 17.04 -2.47 13.57
C ASN A 356 15.69 -2.94 14.11
N LEU A 357 14.62 -2.74 13.33
CA LEU A 357 13.28 -3.19 13.71
C LEU A 357 13.20 -4.72 13.84
N ILE A 358 13.88 -5.47 12.96
CA ILE A 358 13.99 -6.93 13.07
C ILE A 358 14.75 -7.31 14.35
N HIS A 359 15.89 -6.68 14.62
CA HIS A 359 16.67 -6.95 15.83
C HIS A 359 15.87 -6.69 17.11
N ASP A 360 15.19 -5.54 17.20
CA ASP A 360 14.37 -5.16 18.36
C ASP A 360 13.20 -6.12 18.56
N ALA A 361 12.53 -6.50 17.47
CA ALA A 361 11.44 -7.46 17.50
C ALA A 361 11.94 -8.85 17.93
N VAL A 362 13.08 -9.32 17.43
CA VAL A 362 13.68 -10.62 17.79
C VAL A 362 14.13 -10.64 19.24
N LEU A 363 14.72 -9.55 19.73
CA LEU A 363 15.08 -9.40 21.14
C LEU A 363 13.84 -9.51 22.03
N THR A 364 12.74 -8.87 21.64
CA THR A 364 11.47 -8.93 22.36
C THR A 364 10.84 -10.33 22.27
N LEU A 365 10.94 -10.98 21.11
CA LEU A 365 10.40 -12.33 20.87
C LEU A 365 11.05 -13.38 21.77
N LYS A 366 12.30 -13.20 22.21
CA LYS A 366 12.99 -14.15 23.10
C LYS A 366 12.14 -14.55 24.31
N ASP A 367 11.54 -13.58 24.98
CA ASP A 367 10.79 -13.75 26.22
C ASP A 367 9.27 -13.56 26.04
N ALA A 368 8.80 -13.38 24.80
CA ALA A 368 7.40 -13.15 24.50
C ALA A 368 6.53 -14.42 24.72
N PRO A 369 5.35 -14.31 25.36
CA PRO A 369 4.48 -15.44 25.62
C PRO A 369 3.80 -15.91 24.32
N CYS A 370 3.75 -17.22 24.09
CA CYS A 370 3.06 -17.80 22.93
C CYS A 370 1.69 -18.42 23.28
N TYR A 371 1.30 -18.43 24.56
CA TYR A 371 0.06 -19.03 25.07
C TYR A 371 -1.07 -18.03 25.26
#